data_AF-A0A5E6ZG14-F1
#
_entry.id   AF-A0A5E6ZG14-F1
#
_cell.length_a   1.000
_cell.length_b   1.000
_cell.length_c   1.000
_cell.angle_alpha   90.00
_cell.angle_beta   90.00
_cell.angle_gamma   90.00
#
_symmetry.space_group_name_H-M   'P 1'
#
loop_
_entity.id
_entity.type
_entity.pdbx_description
1 polymer ?
#
loop_
_entity_poly.entity_id
_entity_poly.type
_entity_poly.pdbx_seq_one_letter_code
_entity_poly.pdbx_strand_id
1 'polypeptide(L)'
;MFDAVPAGTMYPYVTLDYEAVDNTTPVSGKKRENRLFYLSVWSSYKGQAEVKRINGEIAAALDEVPLPLSTGTAVSVRVLRAGTHREPDGVTYMGSVTLRIITQH
;
A
#
# COMPACT_ATOMS: atom_id res chain seq x y z
N MET A 1 3.02 -10.84 -1.69
CA MET A 1 3.21 -9.63 -0.87
C MET A 1 3.94 -10.04 0.39
N PHE A 2 4.93 -9.26 0.82
CA PHE A 2 5.77 -9.57 1.98
C PHE A 2 5.95 -8.34 2.86
N ASP A 3 6.12 -8.56 4.16
CA ASP A 3 6.59 -7.54 5.09
C ASP A 3 8.13 -7.64 5.18
N ALA A 4 8.64 -8.79 5.62
CA ALA A 4 10.03 -9.18 5.44
C ALA A 4 10.20 -10.05 4.19
N VAL A 5 11.01 -9.60 3.22
CA VAL A 5 11.25 -10.34 1.97
C VAL A 5 12.22 -11.50 2.20
N PRO A 6 11.82 -12.77 1.94
CA PRO A 6 12.74 -13.90 2.01
C PRO A 6 13.87 -13.78 0.99
N ALA A 7 15.06 -14.28 1.35
CA ALA A 7 16.17 -14.37 0.42
C ALA A 7 15.81 -15.24 -0.80
N GLY A 8 16.17 -14.78 -2.00
CA GLY A 8 15.88 -15.48 -3.25
C GLY A 8 14.44 -15.35 -3.76
N THR A 9 13.63 -14.45 -3.17
CA THR A 9 12.29 -14.14 -3.69
C THR A 9 12.36 -13.69 -5.15
N MET A 10 11.58 -14.34 -6.00
CA MET A 10 11.51 -14.02 -7.44
C MET A 10 10.62 -12.80 -7.70
N TYR A 11 10.96 -12.04 -8.74
CA TYR A 11 10.13 -10.94 -9.25
C TYR A 11 8.94 -11.46 -10.09
N PRO A 12 7.84 -10.69 -10.17
CA PRO A 12 7.55 -9.49 -9.39
C PRO A 12 7.03 -9.82 -7.99
N TYR A 13 7.28 -8.92 -7.04
CA TYR A 13 6.70 -9.01 -5.69
C TYR A 13 6.33 -7.63 -5.16
N VAL A 14 5.54 -7.60 -4.10
CA VAL A 14 5.08 -6.38 -3.42
C VAL A 14 5.56 -6.43 -1.98
N THR A 15 6.08 -5.31 -1.49
CA THR A 15 6.46 -5.12 -0.08
C THR A 15 5.55 -4.11 0.60
N LEU A 16 5.32 -4.29 1.91
CA LEU A 16 4.89 -3.21 2.78
C LEU A 16 6.15 -2.56 3.35
N ASP A 17 6.49 -1.34 2.94
CA ASP A 17 7.75 -0.72 3.33
C ASP A 17 7.63 0.04 4.64
N TYR A 18 6.50 0.72 4.83
CA TYR A 18 6.32 1.66 5.92
C TYR A 18 4.84 1.83 6.27
N GLU A 19 4.58 1.99 7.57
CA GLU A 19 3.31 2.45 8.11
C GLU A 19 3.53 3.75 8.89
N ALA A 20 2.69 4.76 8.64
CA ALA A 20 2.56 5.94 9.49
C ALA A 20 1.18 5.98 10.12
N VAL A 21 1.10 6.32 11.41
CA VAL A 21 -0.16 6.39 12.15
C VAL A 21 -0.30 7.75 12.82
N ASP A 22 -1.35 8.46 12.46
CA ASP A 22 -1.72 9.73 13.10
C ASP A 22 -2.96 9.53 13.98
N ASN A 23 -2.91 10.07 15.19
CA ASN A 23 -4.10 10.17 16.03
C ASN A 23 -5.03 11.25 15.47
N THR A 24 -6.27 10.86 15.15
CA THR A 24 -7.33 11.76 14.66
C THR A 24 -8.57 11.69 15.56
N THR A 25 -8.38 11.28 16.82
CA THR A 25 -9.45 11.17 17.81
C THR A 25 -10.06 12.55 18.08
N PRO A 26 -11.38 12.70 17.98
CA PRO A 26 -12.06 13.94 18.33
C PRO A 26 -12.03 14.20 19.86
N VAL A 27 -12.27 15.44 20.28
CA VAL A 27 -12.35 15.82 21.70
C VAL A 27 -13.43 15.02 22.45
N SER A 28 -14.53 14.68 21.76
CA SER A 28 -15.54 13.75 22.25
C SER A 28 -15.85 12.71 21.17
N GLY A 29 -15.98 11.45 21.58
CA GLY A 29 -16.29 10.34 20.67
C GLY A 29 -15.29 9.19 20.79
N LYS A 30 -15.32 8.31 19.78
CA LYS A 30 -14.50 7.11 19.71
C LYS A 30 -13.07 7.42 19.30
N LYS A 31 -12.11 6.58 19.73
CA LYS A 31 -10.71 6.71 19.33
C LYS A 31 -10.63 6.52 17.82
N ARG A 32 -9.89 7.39 17.13
CA ARG A 32 -9.75 7.35 15.67
C ARG A 32 -8.30 7.53 15.25
N GLU A 33 -7.86 6.72 14.31
CA GLU A 33 -6.49 6.76 13.78
C GLU A 33 -6.53 6.81 12.25
N ASN A 34 -5.69 7.66 11.68
CA ASN A 34 -5.40 7.71 10.26
C ASN A 34 -4.11 6.94 10.01
N ARG A 35 -4.19 5.85 9.25
CA ARG A 35 -3.05 4.97 8.95
C ARG A 35 -2.71 5.08 7.48
N LEU A 36 -1.45 5.38 7.18
CA LEU A 36 -0.90 5.37 5.84
C LEU A 36 0.00 4.15 5.68
N PHE A 37 -0.29 3.31 4.70
CA PHE A 37 0.56 2.18 4.32
C PHE A 37 1.20 2.45 2.97
N TYR A 38 2.51 2.26 2.90
CA TYR A 38 3.32 2.48 1.71
C TYR A 38 3.76 1.14 1.15
N LEU A 39 3.24 0.80 -0.02
CA LEU A 39 3.58 -0.43 -0.73
C LEU A 39 4.56 -0.11 -1.86
N SER A 40 5.57 -0.95 -2.03
CA SER A 40 6.42 -0.95 -3.22
C SER A 40 6.22 -2.20 -4.05
N VAL A 41 6.18 -2.02 -5.37
CA VAL A 41 6.09 -3.09 -6.35
C VAL A 41 7.43 -3.23 -7.05
N TRP A 42 8.03 -4.39 -6.87
CA TRP A 42 9.33 -4.75 -7.40
C TRP A 42 9.14 -5.61 -8.65
N SER A 43 9.82 -5.25 -9.73
CA SER A 43 9.74 -5.95 -11.02
C SER A 43 11.09 -5.88 -11.75
N SER A 44 11.45 -6.96 -12.45
CA SER A 44 12.59 -7.00 -13.37
C SER A 44 12.19 -6.70 -14.83
N TYR A 45 10.94 -6.31 -15.06
CA TYR A 45 10.43 -6.00 -16.39
C TYR A 45 11.04 -4.71 -16.94
N LYS A 46 11.38 -4.70 -18.23
CA LYS A 46 11.90 -3.51 -18.91
C LYS A 46 10.77 -2.54 -19.20
N GLY A 47 10.75 -1.40 -18.51
CA GLY A 47 9.70 -0.39 -18.62
C GLY A 47 8.59 -0.52 -17.56
N GLN A 48 7.53 0.25 -17.72
CA GLN A 48 6.53 0.46 -16.64
C GLN A 48 5.30 -0.46 -16.71
N ALA A 49 5.19 -1.33 -17.73
CA ALA A 49 3.93 -2.03 -17.99
C ALA A 49 3.54 -2.99 -16.85
N GLU A 50 4.48 -3.81 -16.39
CA GLU A 50 4.22 -4.77 -15.31
C GLU A 50 3.87 -4.08 -13.99
N VAL A 51 4.66 -3.07 -13.59
CA VAL A 51 4.39 -2.31 -12.35
C VAL A 51 3.07 -1.54 -12.42
N LYS A 52 2.70 -0.97 -13.57
CA LYS A 52 1.40 -0.30 -13.73
C LYS A 52 0.23 -1.27 -13.62
N ARG A 53 0.35 -2.46 -14.21
CA ARG A 53 -0.65 -3.52 -14.09
C ARG A 53 -0.84 -3.90 -12.61
N ILE A 54 0.26 -4.18 -11.90
CA ILE A 54 0.20 -4.59 -10.49
C ILE A 54 -0.33 -3.45 -9.61
N ASN A 55 0.06 -2.20 -9.83
CA ASN A 55 -0.53 -1.06 -9.12
C ASN A 55 -2.05 -0.98 -9.33
N GLY A 56 -2.52 -1.24 -10.56
CA GLY A 56 -3.95 -1.30 -10.87
C GLY A 56 -4.67 -2.44 -10.15
N GLU A 57 -4.03 -3.62 -10.06
CA GLU A 57 -4.55 -4.77 -9.31
C GLU A 57 -4.63 -4.49 -7.80
N ILE A 58 -3.60 -3.86 -7.23
CA ILE A 58 -3.61 -3.41 -5.83
C ILE A 58 -4.76 -2.42 -5.61
N ALA A 59 -4.93 -1.46 -6.51
CA ALA A 59 -5.99 -0.47 -6.38
C ALA A 59 -7.38 -1.08 -6.48
N ALA A 60 -7.61 -1.97 -7.44
CA ALA A 60 -8.87 -2.67 -7.58
C ALA A 60 -9.19 -3.57 -6.37
N ALA A 61 -8.17 -4.13 -5.71
CA ALA A 61 -8.34 -5.00 -4.55
C ALA A 61 -8.58 -4.26 -3.22
N LEU A 62 -8.19 -2.98 -3.13
CA LEU A 62 -8.16 -2.26 -1.84
C LEU A 62 -8.95 -0.95 -1.84
N ASP A 63 -9.07 -0.25 -2.96
CA ASP A 63 -9.77 1.03 -2.99
C ASP A 63 -11.28 0.84 -2.79
N GLU A 64 -11.82 1.51 -1.77
CA GLU A 64 -13.21 1.41 -1.36
C GLU A 64 -13.71 0.00 -0.98
N VAL A 65 -12.79 -0.92 -0.70
CA VAL A 65 -13.14 -2.29 -0.28
C VAL A 65 -13.32 -2.38 1.24
N PRO A 66 -14.41 -3.00 1.75
CA PRO A 66 -14.57 -3.27 3.17
C PRO A 66 -13.43 -4.13 3.72
N LEU A 67 -12.78 -3.65 4.79
CA LEU A 67 -11.69 -4.37 5.45
C LEU A 67 -12.10 -4.80 6.86
N PRO A 68 -12.49 -6.07 7.06
CA PRO A 68 -12.84 -6.58 8.39
C PRO A 68 -11.59 -6.62 9.28
N LEU A 69 -11.71 -6.08 10.48
CA LEU A 69 -10.66 -6.09 11.50
C LEU A 69 -11.08 -6.97 12.68
N SER A 70 -10.12 -7.64 13.32
CA SER A 70 -10.38 -8.38 14.57
C SER A 70 -10.72 -7.48 15.74
N THR A 71 -10.31 -6.21 15.69
CA THR A 71 -10.64 -5.17 16.68
C THR A 71 -10.90 -3.83 15.99
N GLY A 72 -11.88 -3.08 16.49
CA GLY A 72 -12.29 -1.80 15.90
C GLY A 72 -12.98 -1.96 14.53
N THR A 73 -13.03 -0.87 13.76
CA THR A 73 -13.61 -0.85 12.41
C THR A 73 -12.78 0.01 11.48
N ALA A 74 -12.49 -0.50 10.28
CA ALA A 74 -11.97 0.31 9.18
C ALA A 74 -13.14 1.08 8.54
N VAL A 75 -13.28 2.36 8.90
CA VAL A 75 -14.39 3.20 8.41
C VAL A 75 -14.12 3.80 7.03
N SER A 76 -12.86 3.75 6.57
CA SER A 76 -12.46 4.16 5.22
C SER A 76 -11.20 3.40 4.83
N VAL A 77 -11.22 2.83 3.62
CA VAL A 77 -10.03 2.30 2.94
C VAL A 77 -9.96 2.98 1.58
N ARG A 78 -8.85 3.65 1.29
CA ARG A 78 -8.65 4.40 0.05
C ARG A 78 -7.23 4.27 -0.47
N VAL A 79 -7.08 4.20 -1.79
CA VAL A 79 -5.79 4.41 -2.45
C VAL A 79 -5.61 5.90 -2.70
N LEU A 80 -4.63 6.51 -2.05
CA LEU A 80 -4.34 7.94 -2.21
C LEU A 80 -3.49 8.22 -3.44
N ARG A 81 -2.59 7.30 -3.77
CA ARG A 81 -1.63 7.46 -4.87
C ARG A 81 -1.18 6.10 -5.37
N ALA A 82 -1.06 5.99 -6.70
CA ALA A 82 -0.32 4.93 -7.36
C ALA A 82 0.69 5.59 -8.31
N GLY A 83 1.95 5.15 -8.28
CA GLY A 83 3.06 5.77 -9.00
C GLY A 83 4.08 4.77 -9.51
N THR A 84 4.97 5.24 -10.37
CA THR A 84 6.12 4.47 -10.85
C THR A 84 7.36 5.35 -10.83
N HIS A 85 8.46 4.80 -10.36
CA HIS A 85 9.76 5.46 -10.23
C HIS A 85 10.79 4.68 -11.03
N ARG A 86 11.64 5.37 -11.79
CA ARG A 86 12.74 4.74 -12.51
C ARG A 86 13.78 4.31 -11.49
N GLU A 87 14.23 3.06 -11.58
CA GLU A 87 15.29 2.55 -10.72
C GLU A 87 16.67 3.05 -11.18
N PRO A 88 17.68 3.07 -10.29
CA PRO A 88 19.04 3.54 -10.62
C PRO A 88 19.70 2.80 -11.80
N ASP A 89 19.23 1.60 -12.14
CA ASP A 89 19.71 0.83 -13.30
C ASP A 89 19.33 1.46 -14.66
N GLY A 90 18.42 2.43 -14.68
CA GLY A 90 17.93 3.11 -15.88
C GLY A 90 17.03 2.26 -16.79
N VAL A 91 16.76 1.01 -16.43
CA VAL A 91 16.06 0.01 -17.24
C VAL A 91 14.72 -0.37 -16.61
N THR A 92 14.74 -0.69 -15.32
CA THR A 92 13.57 -1.14 -14.57
C THR A 92 12.85 0.03 -13.93
N TYR A 93 11.64 -0.26 -13.44
CA TYR A 93 10.84 0.66 -12.68
C TYR A 93 10.32 -0.04 -11.43
N MET A 94 10.29 0.69 -10.32
CA MET A 94 9.56 0.31 -9.13
C MET A 94 8.18 0.98 -9.14
N GLY A 95 7.14 0.24 -8.76
CA GLY A 95 5.82 0.80 -8.51
C GLY A 95 5.66 1.22 -7.04
N SER A 96 4.81 2.20 -6.77
CA SER A 96 4.45 2.59 -5.40
C SER A 96 2.95 2.77 -5.27
N VAL A 97 2.37 2.32 -4.16
CA VAL A 97 0.96 2.55 -3.81
C VAL A 97 0.87 3.04 -2.37
N THR A 98 0.21 4.17 -2.15
CA THR A 98 -0.08 4.70 -0.81
C THR A 98 -1.55 4.47 -0.48
N LEU A 99 -1.79 3.68 0.55
CA LEU A 99 -3.11 3.38 1.09
C LEU A 99 -3.37 4.23 2.33
N ARG A 100 -4.61 4.68 2.48
CA ARG A 100 -5.12 5.29 3.71
C ARG A 100 -6.23 4.44 4.29
N ILE A 101 -6.04 4.05 5.54
CA ILE A 101 -7.04 3.34 6.32
C ILE A 101 -7.37 4.18 7.54
N ILE A 102 -8.64 4.52 7.70
CA ILE A 102 -9.13 5.17 8.91
C ILE A 102 -9.74 4.09 9.79
N THR A 103 -9.22 3.97 11.01
CA THR A 103 -9.71 3.01 12.01
C THR A 103 -10.38 3.72 13.16
N GLN A 104 -11.38 3.07 13.77
CA GLN A 104 -12.11 3.58 14.92
C GLN A 104 -12.30 2.47 15.97
N HIS A 105 -12.14 2.81 17.26
CA HIS A 105 -12.28 1.91 18.40
C HIS A 105 -13.29 2.46 19.42
#